data_AF-A0A9N8F2G8-F1
#
_entry.id   AF-A0A9N8F2G8-F1
#
_cell.length_a   1.000
_cell.length_b   1.000
_cell.length_c   1.000
_cell.angle_alpha   90.00
_cell.angle_beta   90.00
_cell.angle_gamma   90.00
#
_symmetry.space_group_name_H-M   'P 1'
#
loop_
_entity.id
_entity.type
_entity.pdbx_description
1 polymer ?
#
loop_
_entity_poly.entity_id
_entity_poly.type
_entity_poly.pdbx_seq_one_letter_code
_entity_poly.pdbx_strand_id
1 'polypeptide(L)'
;MTGSSLPHYYYAYLSSKTSRHVLIGSIAVLILWRLAHDTVFQKKQPLIIRYENHILESSHPRCSPRIGPNTTVLLVRGPTWQQFHGPSKSVKRGGEAYVFASLDWALQQLGVTVVQTEQSLEELGLTELQKYNRIIANGLEWPLERKHSVVCRHRPLHFWGNWKGTDGHPYVPKQVLSPFPDDYNTFLGFFMHAVLLETPAQQRRIPATTRHKQGLIVGKIPELFTSERVRPVLEALIENGFVLYSVCKAPHHCGLPSQVLIPPAPMGPVEYAQFMSEMAFLIGFGDPIISPSPLEGLAHGAAWLNPHKEYTSPTREQAARDVLDKEPYWHWTHPTPLNTQHNPLALLGAPYVYNIHLDNVTQVLEAAHHAVQYRFQSYVPPEFRPEAMIARACAMLEDDSICECPLHNSVDCRASSYMRNPPHQE
;
A
#
# COMPACT_ATOMS: atom_id res chain seq x y z
N MET A 1 21.40 15.41 65.15
CA MET A 1 22.63 15.73 65.90
C MET A 1 23.03 14.42 66.57
N THR A 2 24.12 13.72 66.31
CA THR A 2 25.48 13.93 65.76
C THR A 2 25.92 12.52 65.27
N GLY A 3 26.61 12.28 64.16
CA GLY A 3 27.84 12.90 63.67
C GLY A 3 29.05 12.01 64.03
N SER A 4 29.73 11.51 62.98
CA SER A 4 31.13 10.99 62.88
C SER A 4 31.52 9.69 63.64
N SER A 5 32.51 8.87 63.23
CA SER A 5 33.70 9.08 62.38
C SER A 5 34.29 7.76 61.81
N LEU A 6 35.07 7.88 60.72
CA LEU A 6 36.03 6.88 60.18
C LEU A 6 37.26 6.69 61.11
N PRO A 7 38.05 5.61 60.93
CA PRO A 7 39.36 5.80 60.27
C PRO A 7 39.84 4.64 59.37
N HIS A 8 40.93 4.91 58.64
CA HIS A 8 41.55 4.12 57.58
C HIS A 8 42.69 3.16 58.02
N TYR A 9 43.01 2.24 57.08
CA TYR A 9 44.28 1.54 56.74
C TYR A 9 44.76 0.36 57.59
N TYR A 10 44.93 -0.82 56.94
CA TYR A 10 46.24 -1.44 56.63
C TYR A 10 46.09 -2.59 55.61
N TYR A 11 47.10 -2.73 54.74
CA TYR A 11 47.27 -3.79 53.72
C TYR A 11 47.52 -5.16 54.36
N ALA A 12 46.95 -6.22 53.78
CA ALA A 12 47.49 -7.58 53.86
C ALA A 12 47.26 -8.34 52.55
N TYR A 13 48.36 -8.76 51.94
CA TYR A 13 48.45 -9.70 50.83
C TYR A 13 47.86 -11.06 51.22
N LEU A 14 46.94 -11.61 50.42
CA LEU A 14 46.78 -13.07 50.32
C LEU A 14 46.40 -13.49 48.89
N SER A 15 47.29 -14.31 48.35
CA SER A 15 47.23 -15.10 47.13
C SER A 15 46.03 -16.06 47.12
N SER A 16 45.31 -16.17 46.00
CA SER A 16 45.40 -17.36 45.13
C SER A 16 44.27 -17.43 44.10
N LYS A 17 44.69 -17.76 42.88
CA LYS A 17 43.99 -18.35 41.74
C LYS A 17 42.53 -18.79 41.96
N THR A 18 41.60 -18.15 41.24
CA THR A 18 40.59 -18.82 40.39
C THR A 18 39.71 -17.77 39.69
N SER A 19 40.09 -17.33 38.49
CA SER A 19 39.11 -16.82 37.52
C SER A 19 39.72 -16.75 36.12
N ARG A 20 39.71 -17.88 35.42
CA ARG A 20 39.89 -17.96 33.96
C ARG A 20 38.78 -18.75 33.25
N HIS A 21 37.86 -19.35 33.99
CA HIS A 21 36.80 -20.21 33.42
C HIS A 21 35.46 -19.49 33.24
N VAL A 22 35.24 -18.33 33.88
CA VAL A 22 33.99 -17.56 33.71
C VAL A 22 34.06 -16.60 32.52
N LEU A 23 35.24 -16.09 32.17
CA LEU A 23 35.39 -15.16 31.04
C LEU A 23 35.38 -15.85 29.67
N ILE A 24 35.79 -17.13 29.61
CA ILE A 24 35.82 -17.91 28.37
C ILE A 24 34.40 -18.37 27.99
N GLY A 25 33.52 -18.64 28.97
CA GLY A 25 32.12 -18.98 28.73
C GLY A 25 31.33 -17.84 28.07
N SER A 26 31.50 -16.61 28.53
CA SER A 26 30.78 -15.46 27.98
C SER A 26 31.25 -15.06 26.58
N ILE A 27 32.55 -15.23 26.28
CA ILE A 27 33.10 -14.98 24.94
C ILE A 27 32.70 -16.09 23.97
N ALA A 28 32.66 -17.35 24.42
CA ALA A 28 32.19 -18.47 23.58
C ALA A 28 30.70 -18.36 23.24
N VAL A 29 29.85 -17.90 24.16
CA VAL A 29 28.42 -17.65 23.89
C VAL A 29 28.23 -16.48 22.94
N LEU A 30 29.01 -15.41 23.05
CA LEU A 30 28.99 -14.28 22.09
C LEU A 30 29.51 -14.67 20.71
N ILE A 31 30.54 -15.52 20.62
CA ILE A 31 31.06 -16.03 19.34
C ILE A 31 30.10 -17.03 18.72
N LEU A 32 29.47 -17.92 19.49
CA LEU A 32 28.45 -18.85 19.00
C LEU A 32 27.16 -18.13 18.59
N TRP A 33 26.76 -17.07 19.29
CA TRP A 33 25.62 -16.23 18.89
C TRP A 33 25.94 -15.46 17.60
N ARG A 34 27.17 -14.95 17.44
CA ARG A 34 27.60 -14.26 16.22
C ARG A 34 27.76 -15.21 15.04
N LEU A 35 28.29 -16.41 15.24
CA LEU A 35 28.39 -17.45 14.21
C LEU A 35 27.01 -18.02 13.83
N ALA A 36 26.06 -18.14 14.77
CA ALA A 36 24.67 -18.52 14.49
C ALA A 36 23.90 -17.41 13.75
N HIS A 37 24.16 -16.14 14.06
CA HIS A 37 23.58 -15.01 13.33
C HIS A 37 24.17 -14.87 11.92
N ASP A 38 25.46 -15.19 11.75
CA ASP A 38 26.16 -15.16 10.45
C ASP A 38 25.85 -16.39 9.57
N THR A 39 25.39 -17.52 10.14
CA THR A 39 24.92 -18.68 9.35
C THR A 39 23.46 -18.57 8.89
N VAL A 40 22.64 -17.75 9.56
CA VAL A 40 21.26 -17.46 9.12
C VAL A 40 21.21 -16.35 8.05
N PHE A 41 22.23 -15.50 7.98
CA PHE A 41 22.38 -14.48 6.93
C PHE A 41 23.57 -14.80 6.02
N GLN A 42 23.51 -15.94 5.32
CA GLN A 42 24.32 -16.08 4.10
C GLN A 42 23.99 -14.90 3.18
N LYS A 43 25.04 -14.18 2.76
CA LYS A 43 25.01 -13.16 1.71
C LYS A 43 24.19 -13.69 0.52
N LYS A 44 22.91 -13.31 0.46
CA LYS A 44 22.08 -13.53 -0.72
C LYS A 44 22.78 -12.79 -1.85
N GLN A 45 23.26 -13.55 -2.84
CA GLN A 45 23.57 -12.97 -4.13
C GLN A 45 22.33 -12.17 -4.58
N PRO A 46 22.50 -11.01 -5.23
CA PRO A 46 21.35 -10.31 -5.79
C PRO A 46 20.61 -11.30 -6.67
N LEU A 47 19.38 -11.61 -6.29
CA LEU A 47 18.51 -12.45 -7.09
C LEU A 47 18.22 -11.64 -8.35
N ILE A 48 19.04 -11.83 -9.39
CA ILE A 48 18.73 -11.35 -10.73
C ILE A 48 17.60 -12.24 -11.19
N ILE A 49 16.37 -11.87 -10.83
CA ILE A 49 15.17 -12.46 -11.40
C ILE A 49 15.15 -12.02 -12.86
N ARG A 50 15.73 -12.83 -13.74
CA ARG A 50 15.33 -12.80 -15.14
C ARG A 50 13.92 -13.34 -15.17
N TYR A 51 12.95 -12.45 -15.37
CA TYR A 51 11.60 -12.86 -15.72
C TYR A 51 11.73 -13.58 -17.07
N GLU A 52 11.75 -14.91 -17.04
CA GLU A 52 11.34 -15.64 -18.22
C GLU A 52 9.92 -15.19 -18.49
N ASN A 53 9.68 -14.72 -19.71
CA ASN A 53 8.35 -14.42 -20.21
C ASN A 53 7.55 -15.73 -20.13
N HIS A 54 6.94 -16.01 -18.97
CA HIS A 54 5.68 -16.72 -18.95
C HIS A 54 4.69 -15.78 -19.59
N ILE A 55 4.77 -15.70 -20.93
CA ILE A 55 3.64 -15.35 -21.76
C ILE A 55 2.55 -16.25 -21.22
N LEU A 56 1.55 -15.63 -20.59
CA LEU A 56 0.33 -16.29 -20.16
C LEU A 56 -0.41 -16.68 -21.46
N GLU A 57 0.11 -17.72 -22.12
CA GLU A 57 -0.41 -18.31 -23.33
C GLU A 57 -1.77 -18.93 -22.99
N SER A 58 -2.86 -18.22 -23.29
CA SER A 58 -4.05 -18.77 -23.97
C SER A 58 -5.36 -18.00 -23.78
N SER A 59 -5.44 -16.89 -23.02
CA SER A 59 -6.75 -16.24 -22.80
C SER A 59 -6.77 -14.73 -22.58
N HIS A 60 -5.66 -14.02 -22.81
CA HIS A 60 -5.66 -12.57 -22.63
C HIS A 60 -6.51 -11.87 -23.70
N PRO A 61 -7.35 -10.87 -23.33
CA PRO A 61 -8.01 -10.03 -24.31
C PRO A 61 -6.94 -9.42 -25.21
N ARG A 62 -7.04 -9.70 -26.52
CA ARG A 62 -6.08 -9.17 -27.48
C ARG A 62 -6.32 -7.68 -27.60
N CYS A 63 -5.31 -6.89 -27.23
CA CYS A 63 -5.27 -5.50 -27.60
C CYS A 63 -5.37 -5.31 -29.11
N SER A 64 -5.81 -4.12 -29.49
CA SER A 64 -5.74 -3.59 -30.83
C SER A 64 -4.37 -3.92 -31.41
N PRO A 65 -4.29 -4.49 -32.64
CA PRO A 65 -3.03 -4.82 -33.30
C PRO A 65 -2.08 -3.62 -33.49
N ARG A 66 -2.56 -2.39 -33.26
CA ARG A 66 -1.77 -1.16 -33.31
C ARG A 66 -0.95 -0.92 -32.04
N ILE A 67 -1.28 -1.59 -30.94
CA ILE A 67 -0.54 -1.52 -29.68
C ILE A 67 0.63 -2.50 -29.73
N GLY A 68 1.85 -2.00 -29.49
CA GLY A 68 3.05 -2.81 -29.52
C GLY A 68 4.33 -1.97 -29.47
N PRO A 69 5.45 -2.44 -30.06
CA PRO A 69 6.77 -1.79 -29.92
C PRO A 69 6.83 -0.32 -30.37
N ASN A 70 6.00 0.06 -31.33
CA ASN A 70 5.92 1.43 -31.85
C ASN A 70 5.04 2.35 -30.99
N THR A 71 4.33 1.81 -30.00
CA THR A 71 3.59 2.59 -29.02
C THR A 71 4.55 3.06 -27.93
N THR A 72 4.62 4.37 -27.72
CA THR A 72 5.45 5.01 -26.69
C THR A 72 4.59 5.64 -25.60
N VAL A 73 4.91 5.34 -24.35
CA VAL A 73 4.22 5.90 -23.18
C VAL A 73 5.24 6.60 -22.30
N LEU A 74 4.94 7.85 -21.92
CA LEU A 74 5.73 8.60 -20.95
C LEU A 74 5.11 8.47 -19.56
N LEU A 75 5.89 8.00 -18.59
CA LEU A 75 5.57 8.03 -17.16
C LEU A 75 6.30 9.20 -16.50
N VAL A 76 5.53 10.15 -15.96
CA VAL A 76 6.04 11.34 -15.29
C VAL A 76 5.95 11.16 -13.78
N ARG A 77 7.09 11.21 -13.09
CA ARG A 77 7.24 11.08 -11.62
C ARG A 77 6.61 9.81 -11.04
N GLY A 78 6.62 8.76 -11.84
CA GLY A 78 6.22 7.41 -11.47
C GLY A 78 7.37 6.44 -11.72
N PRO A 79 7.73 5.57 -10.75
CA PRO A 79 8.80 4.63 -10.95
C PRO A 79 8.40 3.49 -11.89
N THR A 80 9.39 2.94 -12.59
CA THR A 80 9.25 1.66 -13.29
C THR A 80 9.17 0.49 -12.30
N TRP A 81 8.73 -0.68 -12.76
CA TRP A 81 8.76 -1.93 -12.02
C TRP A 81 10.16 -2.23 -11.48
N GLN A 82 11.19 -2.09 -12.32
CA GLN A 82 12.58 -2.33 -11.92
C GLN A 82 13.07 -1.31 -10.89
N GLN A 83 12.65 -0.04 -10.98
CA GLN A 83 12.99 0.97 -9.99
C GLN A 83 12.32 0.68 -8.63
N PHE A 84 11.03 0.30 -8.64
CA PHE A 84 10.26 0.02 -7.43
C PHE A 84 10.78 -1.21 -6.66
N HIS A 85 11.03 -2.31 -7.37
CA HIS A 85 11.55 -3.57 -6.82
C HIS A 85 13.07 -3.59 -6.67
N GLY A 86 13.76 -2.62 -7.27
CA GLY A 86 15.21 -2.51 -7.22
C GLY A 86 15.74 -2.14 -5.84
N PRO A 87 17.06 -2.25 -5.63
CA PRO A 87 17.72 -1.95 -4.36
C PRO A 87 17.78 -0.44 -4.05
N SER A 88 17.27 0.41 -4.94
CA SER A 88 17.38 1.86 -4.79
C SER A 88 16.60 2.35 -3.57
N LYS A 89 17.31 3.05 -2.68
CA LYS A 89 16.71 3.71 -1.52
C LYS A 89 16.10 5.08 -1.85
N SER A 90 16.36 5.63 -3.03
CA SER A 90 15.82 6.93 -3.44
C SER A 90 14.37 6.85 -3.94
N VAL A 91 13.91 5.65 -4.31
CA VAL A 91 12.53 5.45 -4.79
C VAL A 91 11.58 5.47 -3.60
N LYS A 92 10.69 6.46 -3.57
CA LYS A 92 9.60 6.50 -2.58
C LYS A 92 8.61 5.37 -2.88
N ARG A 93 8.53 4.36 -2.00
CA ARG A 93 7.60 3.22 -2.15
C ARG A 93 6.21 3.52 -1.56
N GLY A 94 5.60 4.61 -2.04
CA GLY A 94 4.23 5.01 -1.69
C GLY A 94 3.18 4.26 -2.50
N GLY A 95 1.90 4.59 -2.26
CA GLY A 95 0.79 3.99 -3.00
C GLY A 95 0.82 4.35 -4.48
N GLU A 96 1.15 5.59 -4.81
CA GLU A 96 1.30 6.06 -6.19
C GLU A 96 2.40 5.28 -6.92
N ALA A 97 3.55 5.12 -6.26
CA ALA A 97 4.66 4.35 -6.80
C ALA A 97 4.30 2.88 -7.06
N TYR A 98 3.48 2.29 -6.18
CA TYR A 98 2.97 0.93 -6.35
C TYR A 98 2.07 0.82 -7.60
N VAL A 99 1.22 1.82 -7.84
CA VAL A 99 0.34 1.88 -9.03
C VAL A 99 1.15 2.04 -10.31
N PHE A 100 2.11 2.98 -10.33
CA PHE A 100 2.97 3.20 -11.49
C PHE A 100 3.83 1.98 -11.83
N ALA A 101 4.40 1.31 -10.82
CA ALA A 101 5.15 0.07 -11.06
C ALA A 101 4.26 -1.04 -11.64
N SER A 102 3.00 -1.13 -11.19
CA SER A 102 2.02 -2.08 -11.75
C SER A 102 1.69 -1.77 -13.21
N LEU A 103 1.55 -0.49 -13.53
CA LEU A 103 1.26 -0.02 -14.88
C LEU A 103 2.43 -0.25 -15.82
N ASP A 104 3.64 0.12 -15.41
CA ASP A 104 4.87 -0.14 -16.19
C ASP A 104 5.01 -1.63 -16.51
N TRP A 105 4.81 -2.51 -15.51
CA TRP A 105 4.84 -3.95 -15.74
C TRP A 105 3.82 -4.39 -16.80
N ALA A 106 2.58 -3.91 -16.71
CA ALA A 106 1.52 -4.24 -17.67
C ALA A 106 1.82 -3.72 -19.08
N LEU A 107 2.34 -2.49 -19.20
CA LEU A 107 2.76 -1.91 -20.49
C LEU A 107 3.90 -2.71 -21.13
N GLN A 108 4.86 -3.19 -20.33
CA GLN A 108 5.92 -4.07 -20.81
C GLN A 108 5.37 -5.41 -21.33
N GLN A 109 4.36 -5.99 -20.68
CA GLN A 109 3.70 -7.21 -21.17
C GLN A 109 2.98 -6.99 -22.52
N LEU A 110 2.56 -5.75 -22.82
CA LEU A 110 1.98 -5.35 -24.10
C LEU A 110 3.02 -5.00 -25.16
N GLY A 111 4.32 -5.10 -24.84
CA GLY A 111 5.41 -4.73 -25.74
C GLY A 111 5.51 -3.22 -26.02
N VAL A 112 4.92 -2.39 -25.15
CA VAL A 112 4.94 -0.93 -25.28
C VAL A 112 6.30 -0.38 -24.83
N THR A 113 6.81 0.61 -25.54
CA THR A 113 8.02 1.34 -25.12
C THR A 113 7.67 2.34 -24.02
N VAL A 114 8.15 2.10 -22.80
CA VAL A 114 7.94 2.99 -21.65
C VAL A 114 9.17 3.87 -21.45
N VAL A 115 8.94 5.18 -21.36
CA VAL A 115 9.95 6.19 -20.99
C VAL A 115 9.55 6.80 -19.66
N GLN A 116 10.51 6.97 -18.75
CA GLN A 116 10.27 7.54 -17.42
C GLN A 116 11.06 8.85 -17.26
N THR A 117 10.47 9.81 -16.57
CA THR A 117 11.14 11.07 -16.22
C THR A 117 10.67 11.60 -14.88
N GLU A 118 11.57 12.29 -14.17
CA GLU A 118 11.25 13.07 -12.95
C GLU A 118 10.89 14.53 -13.28
N GLN A 119 11.19 14.96 -14.52
CA GLN A 119 10.88 16.30 -14.99
C GLN A 119 9.37 16.52 -15.03
N SER A 120 8.92 17.72 -14.67
CA SER A 120 7.52 18.10 -14.85
C SER A 120 7.15 18.12 -16.33
N LEU A 121 5.84 18.08 -16.62
CA LEU A 121 5.37 18.32 -17.99
C LEU A 121 5.88 19.67 -18.52
N GLU A 122 5.96 20.68 -17.67
CA GLU A 122 6.46 22.02 -17.99
C GLU A 122 7.92 22.03 -18.46
N GLU A 123 8.78 21.30 -17.77
CA GLU A 123 10.21 21.22 -18.05
C GLU A 123 10.51 20.51 -19.38
N LEU A 124 9.70 19.51 -19.75
CA LEU A 124 9.86 18.77 -21.01
C LEU A 124 9.52 19.60 -22.24
N GLY A 125 8.54 20.50 -22.11
CA GLY A 125 8.05 21.31 -23.22
C GLY A 125 7.23 20.53 -24.27
N LEU A 126 6.51 21.27 -25.11
CA LEU A 126 5.53 20.70 -26.04
C LEU A 126 6.13 19.71 -27.05
N THR A 127 7.26 20.06 -27.66
CA THR A 127 7.89 19.28 -28.74
C THR A 127 8.30 17.89 -28.25
N GLU A 128 8.74 17.78 -27.00
CA GLU A 128 9.07 16.51 -26.39
C GLU A 128 7.81 15.69 -26.13
N LEU A 129 6.80 16.29 -25.48
CA LEU A 129 5.55 15.62 -25.12
C LEU A 129 4.80 15.05 -26.34
N GLN A 130 4.90 15.68 -27.51
CA GLN A 130 4.24 15.22 -28.74
C GLN A 130 4.78 13.89 -29.29
N LYS A 131 5.97 13.44 -28.86
CA LYS A 131 6.59 12.18 -29.28
C LYS A 131 5.90 10.94 -28.71
N TYR A 132 5.10 11.12 -27.66
CA TYR A 132 4.47 10.02 -26.93
C TYR A 132 3.01 9.81 -27.37
N ASN A 133 2.61 8.54 -27.48
CA ASN A 133 1.21 8.17 -27.75
C ASN A 133 0.32 8.45 -26.54
N ARG A 134 0.84 8.25 -25.33
CA ARG A 134 0.20 8.59 -24.05
C ARG A 134 1.21 9.15 -23.05
N ILE A 135 0.72 10.02 -22.17
CA ILE A 135 1.49 10.61 -21.09
C ILE A 135 0.73 10.36 -19.81
N ILE A 136 1.37 9.79 -18.79
CA ILE A 136 0.74 9.41 -17.53
C ILE A 136 1.56 10.02 -16.41
N ALA A 137 0.97 10.97 -15.68
CA ALA A 137 1.67 11.74 -14.67
C ALA A 137 1.16 11.45 -13.27
N ASN A 138 2.07 11.46 -12.30
CA ASN A 138 1.72 11.35 -10.89
C ASN A 138 1.16 12.68 -10.39
N GLY A 139 -0.15 12.73 -10.14
CA GLY A 139 -0.86 13.92 -9.70
C GLY A 139 -1.49 14.73 -10.84
N LEU A 140 -2.34 15.68 -10.44
CA LEU A 140 -2.98 16.64 -11.34
C LEU A 140 -1.98 17.76 -11.67
N GLU A 141 -1.09 17.50 -12.63
CA GLU A 141 -0.16 18.53 -13.08
C GLU A 141 -0.91 19.60 -13.89
N TRP A 142 -0.64 20.88 -13.58
CA TRP A 142 -1.07 22.01 -14.39
C TRP A 142 -0.36 21.92 -15.74
N PRO A 143 -1.06 21.93 -16.88
CA PRO A 143 -0.34 21.86 -18.12
C PRO A 143 0.27 23.22 -18.45
N LEU A 144 1.45 23.15 -19.09
CA LEU A 144 1.85 24.03 -20.21
C LEU A 144 0.63 24.32 -21.10
N GLU A 145 0.60 25.50 -21.72
CA GLU A 145 -0.38 25.96 -22.75
C GLU A 145 -1.41 24.89 -23.16
N ARG A 146 -2.72 25.15 -22.97
CA ARG A 146 -3.91 24.29 -23.22
C ARG A 146 -4.02 23.71 -24.66
N LYS A 147 -2.96 23.15 -25.21
CA LYS A 147 -2.87 22.59 -26.53
C LYS A 147 -3.52 21.23 -26.50
N HIS A 148 -4.68 21.19 -27.13
CA HIS A 148 -5.53 20.03 -27.26
C HIS A 148 -4.74 18.74 -27.62
N SER A 149 -3.74 18.85 -28.51
CA SER A 149 -2.93 17.71 -28.96
C SER A 149 -2.16 16.97 -27.86
N VAL A 150 -1.79 17.66 -26.78
CA VAL A 150 -1.07 17.06 -25.64
C VAL A 150 -2.02 16.78 -24.48
N VAL A 151 -2.91 17.73 -24.17
CA VAL A 151 -3.87 17.57 -23.08
C VAL A 151 -4.66 16.28 -23.26
N CYS A 152 -5.16 15.98 -24.46
CA CYS A 152 -5.99 14.78 -24.63
C CYS A 152 -5.25 13.44 -24.48
N ARG A 153 -3.92 13.43 -24.67
CA ARG A 153 -3.05 12.25 -24.48
C ARG A 153 -2.55 12.11 -23.04
N HIS A 154 -2.68 13.18 -22.25
CA HIS A 154 -2.29 13.20 -20.85
C HIS A 154 -3.37 12.52 -20.00
N ARG A 155 -2.95 11.66 -19.07
CA ARG A 155 -3.78 10.93 -18.12
C ARG A 155 -3.17 11.10 -16.72
N PRO A 156 -3.57 12.12 -15.95
CA PRO A 156 -3.04 12.29 -14.60
C PRO A 156 -3.59 11.20 -13.67
N LEU A 157 -2.75 10.65 -12.80
CA LEU A 157 -3.15 9.77 -11.71
C LEU A 157 -3.52 10.62 -10.50
N HIS A 158 -4.78 10.55 -10.08
CA HIS A 158 -5.21 11.08 -8.80
C HIS A 158 -5.41 9.91 -7.83
N PHE A 159 -4.42 9.68 -6.96
CA PHE A 159 -4.37 8.51 -6.09
C PHE A 159 -5.60 8.38 -5.17
N TRP A 160 -6.11 9.52 -4.70
CA TRP A 160 -7.25 9.58 -3.79
C TRP A 160 -8.61 9.42 -4.50
N GLY A 161 -8.63 9.37 -5.84
CA GLY A 161 -9.82 9.19 -6.65
C GLY A 161 -10.86 10.31 -6.53
N ASN A 162 -12.01 10.10 -7.17
CA ASN A 162 -13.20 10.95 -7.02
C ASN A 162 -12.97 12.46 -7.30
N TRP A 163 -12.07 12.78 -8.21
CA TRP A 163 -11.85 14.16 -8.62
C TRP A 163 -12.99 14.61 -9.57
N LYS A 164 -13.76 15.63 -9.15
CA LYS A 164 -15.01 16.06 -9.81
C LYS A 164 -14.84 17.16 -10.88
N GLY A 165 -13.64 17.70 -11.08
CA GLY A 165 -13.37 18.62 -12.20
C GLY A 165 -13.46 20.13 -11.93
N THR A 166 -13.12 20.62 -10.75
CA THR A 166 -13.51 21.98 -10.31
C THR A 166 -12.40 22.97 -9.98
N ASP A 167 -11.12 22.61 -10.14
CA ASP A 167 -10.02 23.43 -9.59
C ASP A 167 -9.26 24.23 -10.66
N GLY A 168 -9.88 24.51 -11.82
CA GLY A 168 -9.24 25.24 -12.93
C GLY A 168 -8.34 24.40 -13.83
N HIS A 169 -8.19 23.10 -13.54
CA HIS A 169 -7.51 22.15 -14.43
C HIS A 169 -8.32 21.91 -15.71
N PRO A 170 -7.66 21.65 -16.87
CA PRO A 170 -8.33 21.44 -18.15
C PRO A 170 -8.76 19.98 -18.40
N TYR A 171 -8.79 19.15 -17.35
CA TYR A 171 -9.12 17.74 -17.47
C TYR A 171 -10.62 17.53 -17.30
N VAL A 172 -11.19 16.65 -18.14
CA VAL A 172 -12.49 16.07 -17.84
C VAL A 172 -12.32 14.97 -16.78
N PRO A 173 -13.28 14.75 -15.85
CA PRO A 173 -13.11 13.77 -14.78
C PRO A 173 -12.67 12.37 -15.23
N LYS A 174 -13.21 11.88 -16.37
CA LYS A 174 -12.86 10.57 -16.94
C LYS A 174 -11.47 10.50 -17.60
N GLN A 175 -10.79 11.63 -17.76
CA GLN A 175 -9.40 11.67 -18.19
C GLN A 175 -8.43 11.37 -17.04
N VAL A 176 -8.87 11.62 -15.80
CA VAL A 176 -8.09 11.35 -14.60
C VAL A 176 -8.19 9.86 -14.27
N LEU A 177 -7.06 9.27 -13.92
CA LEU A 177 -6.94 7.87 -13.52
C LEU A 177 -7.04 7.78 -11.99
N SER A 178 -7.69 6.72 -11.50
CA SER A 178 -7.74 6.38 -10.08
C SER A 178 -7.34 4.93 -9.82
N PRO A 179 -6.67 4.64 -8.68
CA PRO A 179 -6.20 3.29 -8.37
C PRO A 179 -7.28 2.38 -7.77
N PHE A 180 -8.45 2.92 -7.44
CA PHE A 180 -9.60 2.17 -6.94
C PHE A 180 -10.85 2.60 -7.71
N PRO A 181 -11.88 1.75 -7.82
CA PRO A 181 -13.08 2.10 -8.56
C PRO A 181 -13.83 3.27 -7.90
N ASP A 182 -14.17 4.29 -8.69
CA ASP A 182 -15.03 5.41 -8.31
C ASP A 182 -15.89 5.91 -9.48
N ASP A 183 -16.73 6.90 -9.19
CA ASP A 183 -17.77 7.41 -10.09
C ASP A 183 -17.26 8.38 -11.14
N TYR A 184 -16.23 9.15 -10.80
CA TYR A 184 -15.82 10.33 -11.54
C TYR A 184 -14.65 10.03 -12.46
N ASN A 185 -13.65 9.32 -11.93
CA ASN A 185 -12.40 9.05 -12.61
C ASN A 185 -12.46 7.70 -13.34
N THR A 186 -11.43 7.45 -14.12
CA THR A 186 -11.25 6.18 -14.83
C THR A 186 -10.46 5.25 -13.92
N PHE A 187 -11.05 4.10 -13.59
CA PHE A 187 -10.40 3.08 -12.78
C PHE A 187 -9.21 2.47 -13.55
N LEU A 188 -7.99 2.85 -13.15
CA LEU A 188 -6.75 2.25 -13.62
C LEU A 188 -6.40 1.00 -12.83
N GLY A 189 -6.66 1.00 -11.53
CA GLY A 189 -6.29 -0.09 -10.65
C GLY A 189 -4.78 -0.32 -10.53
N PHE A 190 -4.45 -1.47 -9.97
CA PHE A 190 -3.10 -2.02 -9.84
C PHE A 190 -3.25 -3.52 -9.64
N PHE A 191 -2.16 -4.25 -9.38
CA PHE A 191 -2.24 -5.65 -8.99
C PHE A 191 -1.36 -5.95 -7.79
N MET A 192 -1.66 -7.05 -7.08
CA MET A 192 -0.86 -7.51 -5.95
C MET A 192 0.51 -8.02 -6.43
N HIS A 193 1.57 -7.24 -6.19
CA HIS A 193 2.92 -7.55 -6.69
C HIS A 193 3.42 -8.91 -6.20
N ALA A 194 3.06 -9.30 -4.97
CA ALA A 194 3.43 -10.59 -4.40
C ALA A 194 3.01 -11.79 -5.26
N VAL A 195 1.91 -11.67 -6.02
CA VAL A 195 1.43 -12.74 -6.91
C VAL A 195 2.47 -13.10 -7.98
N LEU A 196 3.31 -12.15 -8.38
CA LEU A 196 4.40 -12.37 -9.35
C LEU A 196 5.74 -12.71 -8.70
N LEU A 197 5.92 -12.39 -7.42
CA LEU A 197 7.20 -12.47 -6.74
C LEU A 197 7.34 -13.73 -5.88
N GLU A 198 6.23 -14.30 -5.46
CA GLU A 198 6.22 -15.54 -4.69
C GLU A 198 6.30 -16.77 -5.59
N THR A 199 7.14 -17.73 -5.20
CA THR A 199 7.17 -19.04 -5.84
C THR A 199 5.85 -19.79 -5.63
N PRO A 200 5.48 -20.73 -6.52
CA PRO A 200 4.31 -21.58 -6.31
C PRO A 200 4.31 -22.33 -4.98
N ALA A 201 5.48 -22.60 -4.37
CA ALA A 201 5.58 -23.19 -3.04
C ALA A 201 5.25 -22.19 -1.92
N GLN A 202 5.60 -20.91 -2.09
CA GLN A 202 5.24 -19.84 -1.16
C GLN A 202 3.74 -19.53 -1.21
N GLN A 203 3.16 -19.47 -2.41
CA GLN A 203 1.72 -19.31 -2.62
C GLN A 203 0.90 -20.49 -2.07
N ARG A 204 1.47 -21.71 -2.11
CA ARG A 204 0.87 -22.95 -1.60
C ARG A 204 1.20 -23.26 -0.14
N ARG A 205 1.82 -22.35 0.63
CA ARG A 205 2.10 -22.61 2.05
C ARG A 205 0.80 -23.02 2.74
N ILE A 206 0.72 -24.31 3.09
CA ILE A 206 -0.44 -24.87 3.77
C ILE A 206 -0.47 -24.21 5.15
N PRO A 207 -1.55 -23.49 5.46
CA PRO A 207 -1.74 -22.89 6.76
C PRO A 207 -1.60 -23.87 7.93
N ALA A 208 -0.99 -23.41 9.03
CA ALA A 208 -1.41 -23.87 10.35
C ALA A 208 -2.94 -23.61 10.53
N THR A 209 -3.62 -24.45 11.33
CA THR A 209 -5.08 -24.40 11.53
C THR A 209 -5.57 -23.08 12.12
N THR A 210 -4.69 -22.31 12.78
CA THR A 210 -4.94 -20.96 13.29
C THR A 210 -3.78 -20.04 12.92
N ARG A 211 -4.01 -18.72 12.92
CA ARG A 211 -2.93 -17.73 12.79
C ARG A 211 -2.37 -17.34 14.16
N HIS A 212 -1.15 -16.81 14.18
CA HIS A 212 -0.66 -16.15 15.38
C HIS A 212 -1.51 -14.91 15.67
N LYS A 213 -1.68 -14.55 16.94
CA LYS A 213 -2.36 -13.31 17.36
C LYS A 213 -1.48 -12.09 17.01
N GLN A 214 -1.34 -11.80 15.73
CA GLN A 214 -0.52 -10.71 15.22
C GLN A 214 -1.36 -9.81 14.32
N GLY A 215 -1.22 -8.50 14.49
CA GLY A 215 -1.96 -7.51 13.71
C GLY A 215 -1.07 -6.37 13.25
N LEU A 216 -1.37 -5.83 12.07
CA LEU A 216 -0.71 -4.63 11.55
C LEU A 216 -1.64 -3.42 11.61
N ILE A 217 -1.14 -2.35 12.21
CA ILE A 217 -1.80 -1.06 12.29
C ILE A 217 -1.58 -0.28 10.99
N VAL A 218 -2.68 0.06 10.32
CA VAL A 218 -2.72 0.96 9.17
C VAL A 218 -3.12 2.35 9.66
N GLY A 219 -2.10 3.09 10.10
CA GLY A 219 -2.21 4.43 10.67
C GLY A 219 -0.87 5.15 10.56
N LYS A 220 -0.85 6.45 10.23
CA LYS A 220 0.39 7.24 10.16
C LYS A 220 0.40 8.51 11.01
N ILE A 221 -0.75 8.99 11.44
CA ILE A 221 -0.90 10.27 12.14
C ILE A 221 -0.83 10.03 13.66
N PRO A 222 0.13 10.64 14.38
CA PRO A 222 0.29 10.47 15.84
C PRO A 222 -0.99 10.75 16.64
N GLU A 223 -1.72 11.79 16.27
CA GLU A 223 -2.92 12.27 16.96
C GLU A 223 -4.04 11.22 16.97
N LEU A 224 -4.09 10.35 15.95
CA LEU A 224 -5.06 9.25 15.89
C LEU A 224 -4.81 8.25 17.02
N PHE A 225 -3.55 7.94 17.32
CA PHE A 225 -3.20 6.91 18.30
C PHE A 225 -3.37 7.37 19.74
N THR A 226 -3.32 8.67 20.00
CA THR A 226 -3.59 9.27 21.32
C THR A 226 -5.06 9.59 21.54
N SER A 227 -5.91 9.38 20.55
CA SER A 227 -7.35 9.66 20.66
C SER A 227 -8.05 8.73 21.65
N GLU A 228 -9.11 9.24 22.30
CA GLU A 228 -9.95 8.48 23.23
C GLU A 228 -10.70 7.32 22.55
N ARG A 229 -10.80 7.34 21.22
CA ARG A 229 -11.44 6.28 20.43
C ARG A 229 -10.48 5.13 20.09
N VAL A 230 -9.23 5.45 19.76
CA VAL A 230 -8.25 4.45 19.31
C VAL A 230 -7.46 3.86 20.47
N ARG A 231 -7.16 4.66 21.51
CA ARG A 231 -6.35 4.21 22.65
C ARG A 231 -6.94 2.97 23.34
N PRO A 232 -8.25 2.92 23.69
CA PRO A 232 -8.83 1.76 24.35
C PRO A 232 -8.79 0.50 23.46
N VAL A 233 -8.94 0.67 22.14
CA VAL A 233 -8.85 -0.44 21.17
C VAL A 233 -7.44 -1.04 21.17
N LEU A 234 -6.40 -0.20 21.09
CA LEU A 234 -5.01 -0.66 21.12
C LEU A 234 -4.67 -1.38 22.43
N GLU A 235 -5.06 -0.80 23.57
CA GLU A 235 -4.83 -1.37 24.89
C GLU A 235 -5.53 -2.73 25.02
N ALA A 236 -6.81 -2.81 24.66
CA ALA A 236 -7.58 -4.05 24.72
C ALA A 236 -6.99 -5.17 23.86
N LEU A 237 -6.54 -4.86 22.63
CA LEU A 237 -5.87 -5.84 21.78
C LEU A 237 -4.57 -6.35 22.43
N ILE A 238 -3.74 -5.47 22.98
CA ILE A 238 -2.50 -5.84 23.66
C ILE A 238 -2.79 -6.71 24.89
N GLU A 239 -3.75 -6.31 25.73
CA GLU A 239 -4.16 -7.06 26.93
C GLU A 239 -4.71 -8.45 26.60
N ASN A 240 -5.35 -8.61 25.43
CA ASN A 240 -5.83 -9.90 24.92
C ASN A 240 -4.77 -10.73 24.20
N GLY A 241 -3.50 -10.33 24.32
CA GLY A 241 -2.33 -11.07 23.85
C GLY A 241 -2.07 -10.94 22.36
N PHE A 242 -2.57 -9.89 21.71
CA PHE A 242 -2.20 -9.57 20.34
C PHE A 242 -0.88 -8.80 20.29
N VAL A 243 0.04 -9.26 19.44
CA VAL A 243 1.24 -8.52 19.09
C VAL A 243 0.90 -7.60 17.93
N LEU A 244 1.00 -6.29 18.17
CA LEU A 244 0.68 -5.27 17.18
C LEU A 244 1.94 -4.69 16.56
N TYR A 245 1.95 -4.57 15.24
CA TYR A 245 2.97 -3.88 14.47
C TYR A 245 2.44 -2.56 13.94
N SER A 246 3.32 -1.56 13.77
CA SER A 246 3.00 -0.30 13.12
C SER A 246 4.06 0.07 12.10
N VAL A 247 3.64 0.67 10.97
CA VAL A 247 4.56 1.25 9.96
C VAL A 247 5.10 2.63 10.34
N CYS A 248 4.88 3.08 11.59
CA CYS A 248 5.47 4.30 12.11
C CYS A 248 7.00 4.22 12.19
N LYS A 249 7.70 5.37 12.11
CA LYS A 249 9.17 5.43 12.24
C LYS A 249 9.68 5.02 13.63
N ALA A 250 8.92 5.31 14.69
CA ALA A 250 9.20 4.87 16.05
C ALA A 250 7.91 4.97 16.91
N PRO A 251 7.68 4.09 17.91
CA PRO A 251 6.43 4.09 18.66
C PRO A 251 6.13 5.42 19.35
N HIS A 252 7.13 5.98 20.03
CA HIS A 252 7.02 7.26 20.73
C HIS A 252 6.79 8.45 19.79
N HIS A 253 7.32 8.41 18.56
CA HIS A 253 7.07 9.45 17.56
C HIS A 253 5.62 9.50 17.10
N CYS A 254 4.91 8.36 17.17
CA CYS A 254 3.49 8.29 16.85
C CYS A 254 2.59 8.27 18.09
N GLY A 255 3.13 8.43 19.30
CA GLY A 255 2.34 8.29 20.51
C GLY A 255 1.74 6.90 20.69
N LEU A 256 2.25 5.85 20.06
CA LEU A 256 1.77 4.47 20.20
C LEU A 256 2.13 3.91 21.59
N PRO A 257 1.35 2.94 22.13
CA PRO A 257 1.78 2.16 23.29
C PRO A 257 3.17 1.55 23.08
N SER A 258 3.99 1.48 24.13
CA SER A 258 5.38 1.02 24.04
C SER A 258 5.52 -0.45 23.61
N GLN A 259 4.46 -1.23 23.77
CA GLN A 259 4.36 -2.64 23.38
C GLN A 259 4.13 -2.82 21.87
N VAL A 260 3.74 -1.76 21.14
CA VAL A 260 3.59 -1.80 19.68
C VAL A 260 4.96 -1.87 19.03
N LEU A 261 5.16 -2.88 18.19
CA LEU A 261 6.42 -3.13 17.51
C LEU A 261 6.50 -2.34 16.20
N ILE A 262 7.71 -1.90 15.85
CA ILE A 262 8.01 -1.37 14.53
C ILE A 262 8.75 -2.46 13.77
N PRO A 263 8.29 -2.86 12.56
CA PRO A 263 8.99 -3.86 11.79
C PRO A 263 10.35 -3.31 11.32
N PRO A 264 11.35 -4.17 11.08
CA PRO A 264 12.66 -3.74 10.59
C PRO A 264 12.52 -2.92 9.30
N ALA A 265 13.11 -1.73 9.26
CA ALA A 265 13.03 -0.82 8.12
C ALA A 265 14.35 -0.76 7.32
N PRO A 266 14.31 -0.47 5.99
CA PRO A 266 13.16 -0.51 5.08
C PRO A 266 12.96 -1.90 4.46
N MET A 267 11.71 -2.36 4.36
CA MET A 267 11.36 -3.60 3.64
C MET A 267 11.24 -3.36 2.13
N GLY A 268 11.78 -4.28 1.34
CA GLY A 268 11.42 -4.41 -0.07
C GLY A 268 10.03 -5.03 -0.24
N PRO A 269 9.48 -5.02 -1.46
CA PRO A 269 8.15 -5.59 -1.70
C PRO A 269 8.03 -7.08 -1.32
N VAL A 270 9.09 -7.86 -1.56
CA VAL A 270 9.14 -9.29 -1.18
C VAL A 270 9.17 -9.46 0.34
N GLU A 271 10.01 -8.70 1.05
CA GLU A 271 10.06 -8.75 2.52
C GLU A 271 8.73 -8.29 3.13
N TYR A 272 8.08 -7.28 2.54
CA TYR A 272 6.78 -6.79 2.98
C TYR A 272 5.67 -7.82 2.79
N ALA A 273 5.64 -8.52 1.65
CA ALA A 273 4.73 -9.64 1.39
C ALA A 273 4.90 -10.78 2.43
N GLN A 274 6.15 -11.15 2.72
CA GLN A 274 6.46 -12.15 3.75
C GLN A 274 5.98 -11.71 5.13
N PHE A 275 6.25 -10.45 5.51
CA PHE A 275 5.76 -9.86 6.74
C PHE A 275 4.22 -9.87 6.83
N MET A 276 3.52 -9.55 5.73
CA MET A 276 2.06 -9.61 5.67
C MET A 276 1.51 -11.02 5.88
N SER A 277 2.22 -12.05 5.42
CA SER A 277 1.81 -13.45 5.59
C SER A 277 1.78 -13.93 7.05
N GLU A 278 2.46 -13.21 7.96
CA GLU A 278 2.46 -13.51 9.39
C GLU A 278 1.28 -12.88 10.14
N MET A 279 0.62 -11.89 9.54
CA MET A 279 -0.47 -11.16 10.19
C MET A 279 -1.78 -11.96 10.15
N ALA A 280 -2.53 -11.97 11.25
CA ALA A 280 -3.92 -12.42 11.25
C ALA A 280 -4.86 -11.36 10.67
N PHE A 281 -4.57 -10.10 10.96
CA PHE A 281 -5.35 -8.98 10.46
C PHE A 281 -4.53 -7.71 10.26
N LEU A 282 -5.08 -6.80 9.48
CA LEU A 282 -4.74 -5.39 9.43
C LEU A 282 -5.90 -4.60 10.04
N ILE A 283 -5.63 -3.52 10.76
CA ILE A 283 -6.66 -2.64 11.34
C ILE A 283 -6.43 -1.19 10.94
N GLY A 284 -7.47 -0.52 10.47
CA GLY A 284 -7.45 0.90 10.11
C GLY A 284 -7.75 1.82 11.29
N PHE A 285 -7.15 3.00 11.28
CA PHE A 285 -7.48 4.09 12.22
C PHE A 285 -7.75 5.43 11.54
N GLY A 286 -8.00 5.46 10.22
CA GLY A 286 -8.40 6.67 9.49
C GLY A 286 -7.44 7.14 8.41
N ASP A 287 -6.14 7.20 8.71
CA ASP A 287 -5.14 7.71 7.78
C ASP A 287 -4.09 6.65 7.40
N PRO A 288 -3.92 6.33 6.11
CA PRO A 288 -4.56 6.96 4.96
C PRO A 288 -6.03 6.53 4.79
N ILE A 289 -6.83 7.38 4.16
CA ILE A 289 -8.25 7.08 3.85
C ILE A 289 -8.39 5.86 2.94
N ILE A 290 -7.41 5.62 2.07
CA ILE A 290 -7.34 4.45 1.21
C ILE A 290 -5.89 4.03 1.00
N SER A 291 -5.64 2.73 0.82
CA SER A 291 -4.28 2.19 0.70
C SER A 291 -4.29 0.84 -0.04
N PRO A 292 -3.18 0.45 -0.70
CA PRO A 292 -2.98 -0.91 -1.18
C PRO A 292 -2.83 -1.93 -0.04
N SER A 293 -2.43 -1.51 1.17
CA SER A 293 -2.07 -2.44 2.26
C SER A 293 -3.18 -3.42 2.63
N PRO A 294 -4.47 -3.03 2.76
CA PRO A 294 -5.54 -4.00 3.00
C PRO A 294 -5.65 -5.08 1.93
N LEU A 295 -5.54 -4.73 0.65
CA LEU A 295 -5.51 -5.71 -0.44
C LEU A 295 -4.30 -6.63 -0.36
N GLU A 296 -3.12 -6.08 -0.02
CA GLU A 296 -1.90 -6.87 0.19
C GLU A 296 -2.09 -7.85 1.36
N GLY A 297 -2.75 -7.42 2.43
CA GLY A 297 -3.14 -8.28 3.56
C GLY A 297 -4.04 -9.42 3.11
N LEU A 298 -5.11 -9.13 2.36
CA LEU A 298 -6.01 -10.14 1.81
C LEU A 298 -5.27 -11.13 0.90
N ALA A 299 -4.34 -10.65 0.07
CA ALA A 299 -3.51 -11.48 -0.79
C ALA A 299 -2.63 -12.48 0.00
N HIS A 300 -2.33 -12.19 1.27
CA HIS A 300 -1.59 -13.06 2.19
C HIS A 300 -2.48 -13.66 3.29
N GLY A 301 -3.79 -13.54 3.13
CA GLY A 301 -4.81 -14.15 3.99
C GLY A 301 -5.02 -13.47 5.34
N ALA A 302 -4.54 -12.24 5.50
CA ALA A 302 -4.81 -11.40 6.68
C ALA A 302 -6.11 -10.63 6.46
N ALA A 303 -7.03 -10.67 7.44
CA ALA A 303 -8.31 -9.96 7.34
C ALA A 303 -8.12 -8.44 7.45
N TRP A 304 -9.04 -7.68 6.88
CA TRP A 304 -9.10 -6.22 7.06
C TRP A 304 -10.18 -5.85 8.08
N LEU A 305 -9.76 -5.27 9.20
CA LEU A 305 -10.64 -4.63 10.18
C LEU A 305 -10.83 -3.18 9.72
N ASN A 306 -11.95 -2.96 9.04
CA ASN A 306 -12.29 -1.76 8.30
C ASN A 306 -13.13 -0.82 9.18
N PRO A 307 -12.57 0.24 9.77
CA PRO A 307 -13.35 1.11 10.62
C PRO A 307 -14.38 1.90 9.82
N HIS A 308 -15.55 2.09 10.40
CA HIS A 308 -16.50 3.11 9.95
C HIS A 308 -15.84 4.49 10.05
N LYS A 309 -16.00 5.27 8.99
CA LYS A 309 -15.35 6.55 8.73
C LYS A 309 -15.53 7.57 9.84
N GLU A 310 -16.75 7.65 10.37
CA GLU A 310 -17.13 8.55 11.47
C GLU A 310 -16.38 8.28 12.78
N TYR A 311 -15.79 7.10 12.95
CA TYR A 311 -15.00 6.75 14.13
C TYR A 311 -13.50 6.97 13.96
N THR A 312 -13.07 7.41 12.78
CA THR A 312 -11.65 7.66 12.50
C THR A 312 -11.19 9.07 12.83
N SER A 313 -12.10 10.02 13.08
CA SER A 313 -11.71 11.33 13.63
C SER A 313 -11.34 11.20 15.11
N PRO A 314 -10.34 11.95 15.60
CA PRO A 314 -9.83 11.84 16.97
C PRO A 314 -10.89 12.08 18.06
N THR A 315 -11.90 12.93 17.82
CA THR A 315 -13.02 13.13 18.76
C THR A 315 -14.39 13.04 18.08
N ARG A 316 -15.46 12.85 18.87
CA ARG A 316 -16.86 12.84 18.39
C ARG A 316 -17.25 14.19 17.80
N GLU A 317 -16.78 15.28 18.40
CA GLU A 317 -17.03 16.65 17.95
C GLU A 317 -16.28 16.94 16.66
N GLN A 318 -15.05 16.44 16.51
CA GLN A 318 -14.30 16.54 15.26
C GLN A 318 -14.95 15.71 14.16
N ALA A 319 -15.42 14.49 14.44
CA ALA A 319 -16.18 13.71 13.48
C ALA A 319 -17.45 14.45 13.02
N ALA A 320 -18.20 15.04 13.95
CA ALA A 320 -19.39 15.81 13.63
C ALA A 320 -19.08 17.05 12.78
N ARG A 321 -17.96 17.74 13.04
CA ARG A 321 -17.48 18.86 12.22
C ARG A 321 -16.98 18.40 10.86
N ASP A 322 -16.22 17.32 10.77
CA ASP A 322 -15.71 16.78 9.51
C ASP A 322 -16.86 16.36 8.58
N VAL A 323 -17.95 15.82 9.15
CA VAL A 323 -19.19 15.51 8.42
C VAL A 323 -19.89 16.77 7.90
N LEU A 324 -19.79 17.90 8.60
CA LEU A 324 -20.45 19.17 8.23
C LEU A 324 -19.59 20.08 7.32
N ASP A 325 -18.26 20.07 7.48
CA ASP A 325 -17.34 21.05 6.89
C ASP A 325 -16.46 20.49 5.76
N LYS A 326 -16.25 19.16 5.65
CA LYS A 326 -15.27 18.56 4.71
C LYS A 326 -15.90 17.75 3.60
N GLU A 327 -16.76 18.42 2.84
CA GLU A 327 -17.28 18.04 1.54
C GLU A 327 -16.29 18.08 0.33
N PRO A 328 -14.95 18.28 0.42
CA PRO A 328 -14.11 18.09 -0.79
C PRO A 328 -13.23 16.83 -0.82
N TYR A 329 -12.77 16.32 0.33
CA TYR A 329 -11.73 15.27 0.36
C TYR A 329 -12.26 13.86 0.68
N TRP A 330 -13.56 13.72 0.96
CA TRP A 330 -14.12 12.49 1.53
C TRP A 330 -14.95 11.62 0.60
N HIS A 331 -15.18 12.12 -0.60
CA HIS A 331 -16.06 11.49 -1.55
C HIS A 331 -15.37 10.28 -2.15
N TRP A 332 -15.71 9.09 -1.68
CA TRP A 332 -15.78 7.92 -2.56
C TRP A 332 -17.29 7.69 -2.66
N THR A 333 -17.97 8.49 -3.48
CA THR A 333 -19.45 8.52 -3.50
C THR A 333 -20.01 7.53 -4.50
N HIS A 334 -19.88 6.24 -4.22
CA HIS A 334 -21.10 5.43 -4.18
C HIS A 334 -21.51 5.36 -2.71
N PRO A 335 -22.76 5.69 -2.36
CA PRO A 335 -23.26 5.43 -1.02
C PRO A 335 -23.31 3.91 -0.83
N THR A 336 -22.19 3.30 -0.45
CA THR A 336 -22.28 2.06 0.30
C THR A 336 -22.88 2.44 1.65
N PRO A 337 -23.92 1.72 2.12
CA PRO A 337 -24.54 2.02 3.41
C PRO A 337 -23.57 1.94 4.60
N LEU A 338 -22.35 1.46 4.36
CA LEU A 338 -21.38 1.13 5.37
C LEU A 338 -20.36 2.25 5.63
N ASN A 339 -20.21 3.28 4.78
CA ASN A 339 -19.32 4.45 5.00
C ASN A 339 -18.04 4.12 5.82
N THR A 340 -17.10 3.38 5.23
CA THR A 340 -15.92 2.81 5.89
C THR A 340 -14.61 3.36 5.34
N GLN A 341 -13.50 3.24 6.09
CA GLN A 341 -12.22 3.77 5.67
C GLN A 341 -11.88 3.28 4.26
N HIS A 342 -11.81 1.97 4.06
CA HIS A 342 -11.57 1.37 2.74
C HIS A 342 -12.87 0.94 2.05
N ASN A 343 -13.62 1.92 1.55
CA ASN A 343 -14.93 1.71 0.90
C ASN A 343 -14.96 0.63 -0.19
N PRO A 344 -13.99 0.55 -1.12
CA PRO A 344 -13.98 -0.49 -2.15
C PRO A 344 -13.94 -1.92 -1.62
N LEU A 345 -13.48 -2.14 -0.39
CA LEU A 345 -13.45 -3.48 0.23
C LEU A 345 -14.65 -3.76 1.15
N ALA A 346 -15.46 -2.75 1.46
CA ALA A 346 -16.50 -2.85 2.49
C ALA A 346 -17.51 -3.98 2.25
N LEU A 347 -17.79 -4.30 0.98
CA LEU A 347 -18.77 -5.30 0.56
C LEU A 347 -18.21 -6.73 0.48
N LEU A 348 -16.90 -6.94 0.67
CA LEU A 348 -16.33 -8.30 0.64
C LEU A 348 -16.80 -9.15 1.84
N GLY A 349 -17.08 -8.52 2.98
CA GLY A 349 -17.57 -9.17 4.19
C GLY A 349 -16.59 -10.19 4.79
N ALA A 350 -17.00 -10.80 5.91
CA ALA A 350 -16.22 -11.82 6.58
C ALA A 350 -16.10 -13.10 5.70
N PRO A 351 -14.96 -13.83 5.76
CA PRO A 351 -13.84 -13.64 6.68
C PRO A 351 -12.81 -12.60 6.21
N TYR A 352 -12.99 -12.00 5.04
CA TYR A 352 -12.01 -11.08 4.43
C TYR A 352 -12.00 -9.72 5.11
N VAL A 353 -13.18 -9.14 5.32
CA VAL A 353 -13.37 -7.77 5.78
C VAL A 353 -14.38 -7.73 6.92
N TYR A 354 -14.00 -7.12 8.03
CA TYR A 354 -14.86 -6.86 9.17
C TYR A 354 -15.06 -5.35 9.26
N ASN A 355 -16.26 -4.87 8.95
CA ASN A 355 -16.61 -3.45 9.13
C ASN A 355 -16.92 -3.21 10.62
N ILE A 356 -16.09 -2.38 11.28
CA ILE A 356 -16.07 -2.24 12.75
C ILE A 356 -16.28 -0.81 13.21
N HIS A 357 -16.84 -0.66 14.40
CA HIS A 357 -17.00 0.62 15.09
C HIS A 357 -15.90 0.72 16.13
N LEU A 358 -14.99 1.70 16.01
CA LEU A 358 -13.83 1.79 16.90
C LEU A 358 -14.21 2.13 18.35
N ASP A 359 -15.41 2.65 18.61
CA ASP A 359 -15.91 2.85 19.97
C ASP A 359 -16.52 1.59 20.60
N ASN A 360 -16.68 0.51 19.83
CA ASN A 360 -17.10 -0.80 20.33
C ASN A 360 -15.89 -1.74 20.42
N VAL A 361 -15.11 -1.60 21.49
CA VAL A 361 -13.91 -2.42 21.75
C VAL A 361 -14.21 -3.93 21.70
N THR A 362 -15.37 -4.36 22.20
CA THR A 362 -15.79 -5.76 22.16
C THR A 362 -15.91 -6.27 20.72
N GLN A 363 -16.56 -5.51 19.84
CA GLN A 363 -16.67 -5.86 18.41
C GLN A 363 -15.29 -5.96 17.76
N VAL A 364 -14.36 -5.05 18.08
CA VAL A 364 -13.00 -5.09 17.54
C VAL A 364 -12.25 -6.34 18.00
N LEU A 365 -12.34 -6.69 19.28
CA LEU A 365 -11.73 -7.91 19.82
C LEU A 365 -12.33 -9.17 19.17
N GLU A 366 -13.65 -9.24 19.04
CA GLU A 366 -14.33 -10.35 18.36
C GLU A 366 -13.85 -10.50 16.91
N ALA A 367 -13.78 -9.41 16.16
CA ALA A 367 -13.27 -9.41 14.79
C ALA A 367 -11.80 -9.87 14.71
N ALA A 368 -10.95 -9.40 15.64
CA ALA A 368 -9.55 -9.82 15.70
C ALA A 368 -9.39 -11.31 16.05
N HIS A 369 -10.20 -11.82 16.99
CA HIS A 369 -10.25 -13.24 17.32
C HIS A 369 -10.77 -14.09 16.16
N HIS A 370 -11.81 -13.61 15.47
CA HIS A 370 -12.32 -14.25 14.26
C HIS A 370 -11.27 -14.30 13.16
N ALA A 371 -10.49 -13.23 12.95
CA ALA A 371 -9.41 -13.24 11.96
C ALA A 371 -8.30 -14.26 12.30
N VAL A 372 -8.06 -14.52 13.59
CA VAL A 372 -7.13 -15.57 14.06
C VAL A 372 -7.70 -16.98 13.85
N GLN A 373 -8.99 -17.17 14.11
CA GLN A 373 -9.68 -18.46 14.07
C GLN A 373 -10.10 -18.88 12.65
N TYR A 374 -10.73 -17.97 11.91
CA TYR A 374 -11.33 -18.21 10.59
C TYR A 374 -10.39 -17.75 9.49
N ARG A 375 -9.35 -18.55 9.26
CA ARG A 375 -8.34 -18.26 8.25
C ARG A 375 -8.89 -18.45 6.83
N PHE A 376 -8.45 -17.57 5.94
CA PHE A 376 -8.42 -17.81 4.51
C PHE A 376 -6.96 -17.81 4.01
N GLN A 377 -6.71 -18.55 2.92
CA GLN A 377 -5.34 -18.71 2.39
C GLN A 377 -4.85 -17.41 1.76
N SER A 378 -5.59 -16.92 0.78
CA SER A 378 -5.36 -15.67 0.07
C SER A 378 -6.62 -15.28 -0.68
N TYR A 379 -6.84 -13.98 -0.85
CA TYR A 379 -7.89 -13.47 -1.71
C TYR A 379 -7.39 -12.22 -2.42
N VAL A 380 -7.36 -12.31 -3.75
CA VAL A 380 -7.08 -11.18 -4.63
C VAL A 380 -8.32 -10.99 -5.50
N PRO A 381 -9.06 -9.87 -5.33
CA PRO A 381 -10.21 -9.58 -6.18
C PRO A 381 -9.79 -9.62 -7.66
N PRO A 382 -10.63 -10.15 -8.56
CA PRO A 382 -10.27 -10.32 -9.97
C PRO A 382 -9.70 -9.06 -10.63
N GLU A 383 -10.23 -7.89 -10.27
CA GLU A 383 -9.81 -6.59 -10.80
C GLU A 383 -8.42 -6.16 -10.32
N PHE A 384 -7.88 -6.73 -9.24
CA PHE A 384 -6.51 -6.47 -8.76
C PHE A 384 -5.53 -7.60 -9.11
N ARG A 385 -5.83 -8.38 -10.16
CA ARG A 385 -4.92 -9.40 -10.71
C ARG A 385 -4.10 -8.86 -11.88
N PRO A 386 -2.91 -9.45 -12.15
CA PRO A 386 -2.03 -8.99 -13.23
C PRO A 386 -2.74 -8.92 -14.60
N GLU A 387 -3.57 -9.91 -14.92
CA GLU A 387 -4.29 -10.00 -16.20
C GLU A 387 -5.30 -8.86 -16.36
N ALA A 388 -5.97 -8.48 -15.27
CA ALA A 388 -6.90 -7.35 -15.26
C ALA A 388 -6.17 -6.00 -15.43
N MET A 389 -4.96 -5.88 -14.87
CA MET A 389 -4.12 -4.70 -15.09
C MET A 389 -3.68 -4.58 -16.56
N ILE A 390 -3.29 -5.69 -17.19
CA ILE A 390 -2.98 -5.73 -18.63
C ILE A 390 -4.21 -5.30 -19.45
N ALA A 391 -5.38 -5.86 -19.15
CA ALA A 391 -6.62 -5.52 -19.85
C ALA A 391 -7.00 -4.04 -19.72
N ARG A 392 -6.79 -3.42 -18.55
CA ARG A 392 -7.04 -1.98 -18.38
C ARG A 392 -5.99 -1.10 -19.04
N ALA A 393 -4.71 -1.47 -18.95
CA ALA A 393 -3.64 -0.78 -19.67
C ALA A 393 -3.93 -0.77 -21.18
N CYS A 394 -4.36 -1.92 -21.71
CA CYS A 394 -4.82 -2.08 -23.08
C CYS A 394 -5.95 -1.11 -23.43
N ALA A 395 -7.07 -1.15 -22.69
CA ALA A 395 -8.22 -0.30 -22.93
C ALA A 395 -7.88 1.20 -22.88
N MET A 396 -7.01 1.61 -21.95
CA MET A 396 -6.53 2.99 -21.81
C MET A 396 -5.71 3.46 -23.03
N LEU A 397 -4.90 2.57 -23.61
CA LEU A 397 -4.11 2.87 -24.81
C LEU A 397 -4.99 2.96 -26.07
N GLU A 398 -6.08 2.19 -26.14
CA GLU A 398 -7.03 2.21 -27.27
C GLU A 398 -7.96 3.42 -27.24
N ASP A 399 -8.20 3.97 -26.05
CA ASP A 399 -9.21 5.02 -25.86
C ASP A 399 -8.69 6.40 -26.26
N ASP A 400 -8.94 6.77 -27.51
CA ASP A 400 -8.75 8.12 -28.06
C ASP A 400 -10.00 9.00 -27.92
N SER A 401 -11.10 8.53 -27.33
CA SER A 401 -12.35 9.31 -27.23
C SER A 401 -12.16 10.66 -26.53
N ILE A 402 -11.25 10.71 -25.55
CA ILE A 402 -10.88 11.94 -24.84
C ILE A 402 -10.22 12.97 -25.78
N CYS A 403 -9.58 12.53 -26.86
CA CYS A 403 -9.04 13.40 -27.93
C CYS A 403 -10.08 13.87 -28.93
N GLU A 404 -11.27 13.27 -28.96
CA GLU A 404 -12.38 13.70 -29.82
C GLU A 404 -13.36 14.60 -29.06
N CYS A 405 -13.17 14.75 -27.75
CA CYS A 405 -14.04 15.49 -26.86
C CYS A 405 -13.82 17.01 -26.90
N PRO A 406 -14.88 17.82 -27.09
CA PRO A 406 -14.79 19.26 -26.88
C PRO A 406 -14.43 19.55 -25.42
N LEU A 407 -13.40 20.38 -25.21
CA LEU A 407 -12.93 20.82 -23.88
C LEU A 407 -13.99 21.61 -23.07
N HIS A 408 -15.13 21.95 -23.69
CA HIS A 408 -16.25 22.64 -23.05
C HIS A 408 -17.56 21.88 -23.28
N ASN A 409 -18.25 21.54 -22.19
CA ASN A 409 -19.65 21.10 -22.09
C ASN A 409 -20.04 19.65 -22.40
N SER A 410 -19.12 18.69 -22.46
CA SER A 410 -19.53 17.28 -22.61
C SER A 410 -19.51 16.51 -21.29
N VAL A 411 -20.71 16.23 -20.76
CA VAL A 411 -20.94 15.26 -19.68
C VAL A 411 -20.82 13.81 -20.21
N ASP A 412 -20.68 13.63 -21.53
CA ASP A 412 -20.88 12.35 -22.22
C ASP A 412 -19.67 11.87 -23.03
N CYS A 413 -18.47 12.18 -22.54
CA CYS A 413 -17.23 11.58 -23.04
C CYS A 413 -17.00 10.24 -22.35
N ARG A 414 -17.79 9.22 -22.75
CA ARG A 414 -17.72 7.89 -22.16
C ARG A 414 -16.39 7.25 -22.54
N ALA A 415 -15.54 7.06 -21.53
CA ALA A 415 -14.42 6.13 -21.62
C ALA A 415 -14.89 4.78 -22.14
N SER A 416 -14.00 4.07 -22.86
CA SER A 416 -14.29 2.77 -23.47
C SER A 416 -15.05 1.84 -22.51
N SER A 417 -15.97 1.05 -23.05
CA SER A 417 -16.81 0.12 -22.28
C SER A 417 -16.03 -0.87 -21.41
N TYR A 418 -14.74 -1.07 -21.69
CA TYR A 418 -13.81 -1.93 -20.96
C TYR A 418 -13.20 -1.28 -19.72
N MET A 419 -13.32 0.05 -19.57
CA MET A 419 -12.92 0.79 -18.38
C MET A 419 -14.10 1.18 -17.48
N ARG A 420 -15.30 0.65 -17.77
CA ARG A 420 -16.42 0.74 -16.84
C ARG A 420 -16.10 -0.11 -15.61
N ASN A 421 -16.43 0.43 -14.42
CA ASN A 421 -16.48 -0.37 -13.20
C ASN A 421 -17.25 -1.66 -13.52
N PRO A 422 -16.78 -2.84 -13.06
CA PRO A 422 -17.49 -4.08 -13.31
C PRO A 422 -18.97 -3.90 -12.91
N PRO A 423 -19.93 -4.25 -13.78
CA PRO A 423 -21.33 -4.16 -13.40
C PRO A 423 -21.53 -5.02 -12.16
N HIS A 424 -22.06 -4.42 -11.10
CA HIS A 424 -22.43 -5.16 -9.91
C HIS A 424 -23.50 -6.18 -10.31
N GLN A 425 -23.31 -7.44 -9.92
CA GLN A 425 -24.43 -8.39 -9.86
C GLN A 425 -25.37 -7.85 -8.78
N GLU A 426 -26.56 -7.40 -9.20
CA GLU A 426 -27.67 -7.02 -8.30
C GLU A 426 -28.14 -8.19 -7.44
#